data_AF-A0AAV8YIN1-F1
#
_entry.id   AF-A0AAV8YIN1-F1
#
_cell.length_a   1.000
_cell.length_b   1.000
_cell.length_c   1.000
_cell.angle_alpha   90.00
_cell.angle_beta   90.00
_cell.angle_gamma   90.00
#
_symmetry.space_group_name_H-M   'P 1'
#
loop_
_entity.id
_entity.type
_entity.pdbx_description
1 polymer ?
#
loop_
_entity_poly.entity_id
_entity_poly.type
_entity_poly.pdbx_seq_one_letter_code
_entity_poly.pdbx_strand_id
1 'polypeptide(L)'
;MNGLDFLNDVNQLIIQQSVELADLISNVSSENRYTVKVPRGDTIYYATESSDNFQRTCFGSGRAFTLRLYDRTQQEAIHLKRRLACGNCTFWCYLQ
;
A
#
# COMPACT_ATOMS: atom_id res chain seq x y z
N MET A 1 -8.75 -19.36 11.31
CA MET A 1 -7.86 -19.09 10.16
C MET A 1 -7.32 -17.71 10.39
N ASN A 2 -6.01 -17.58 10.56
CA ASN A 2 -5.36 -16.30 10.71
C ASN A 2 -5.26 -15.63 9.33
N GLY A 3 -5.28 -14.30 9.30
CA GLY A 3 -5.20 -13.54 8.05
C GLY A 3 -3.97 -13.85 7.21
N LEU A 4 -2.90 -14.41 7.78
CA LEU A 4 -1.64 -14.78 7.11
C LEU A 4 -1.62 -16.20 6.52
N ASP A 5 -2.59 -17.06 6.86
CA ASP A 5 -2.57 -18.48 6.47
C ASP A 5 -2.54 -18.66 4.94
N PHE A 6 -3.09 -17.68 4.19
CA PHE A 6 -3.09 -17.64 2.73
C PHE A 6 -1.70 -17.51 2.09
N LEU A 7 -0.69 -17.11 2.86
CA LEU A 7 0.68 -16.92 2.36
C LEU A 7 1.55 -18.18 2.46
N ASN A 8 1.13 -19.21 3.22
CA ASN A 8 1.97 -20.38 3.50
C ASN A 8 2.44 -21.13 2.24
N ASP A 9 1.60 -21.20 1.21
CA ASP A 9 1.90 -21.92 -0.04
C ASP A 9 2.10 -20.98 -1.25
N VAL A 10 2.36 -19.70 -0.99
CA VAL A 10 2.44 -18.67 -2.03
C VAL A 10 3.87 -18.19 -2.22
N ASN A 11 4.48 -18.58 -3.34
CA ASN A 11 5.87 -18.22 -3.68
C ASN A 11 5.99 -16.89 -4.43
N GLN A 12 4.89 -16.36 -4.96
CA GLN A 12 4.87 -15.13 -5.72
C GLN A 12 3.54 -14.41 -5.54
N LEU A 13 3.60 -13.09 -5.43
CA LEU A 13 2.44 -12.21 -5.38
C LEU A 13 2.48 -11.22 -6.54
N ILE A 14 1.30 -10.93 -7.09
CA ILE A 14 1.09 -9.90 -8.09
C ILE A 14 0.26 -8.80 -7.43
N ILE A 15 0.83 -7.61 -7.33
CA ILE A 15 0.18 -6.44 -6.74
C ILE A 15 -0.26 -5.53 -7.88
N GLN A 16 -1.56 -5.26 -7.97
CA GLN A 16 -2.14 -4.41 -9.01
C GLN A 16 -2.79 -3.20 -8.37
N GLN A 17 -2.38 -2.00 -8.77
CA GLN A 17 -3.07 -0.78 -8.34
C GLN A 17 -4.41 -0.67 -9.06
N SER A 18 -5.46 -0.48 -8.27
CA SER A 18 -6.80 -0.15 -8.76
C SER A 18 -6.93 1.37 -8.75
N VAL A 19 -6.96 1.98 -9.92
CA VAL A 19 -7.23 3.42 -10.06
C VAL A 19 -8.71 3.58 -10.38
N GLU A 20 -9.48 4.10 -9.43
CA GLU A 20 -10.86 4.47 -9.70
C GLU A 20 -10.87 5.81 -10.45
N LEU A 21 -11.62 5.88 -11.55
CA LEU A 21 -11.74 7.10 -12.37
C LEU A 21 -12.25 8.30 -11.54
N ALA A 22 -13.00 8.06 -10.47
CA ALA A 22 -13.44 9.10 -9.54
C ALA A 22 -12.28 9.72 -8.75
N ASP A 23 -11.26 8.94 -8.38
CA ASP A 23 -10.08 9.43 -7.66
C ASP A 23 -9.18 10.31 -8.55
N LEU A 24 -9.25 10.14 -9.87
CA LEU A 24 -8.53 10.99 -10.84
C LEU A 24 -9.16 12.38 -11.00
N ILE A 25 -10.44 12.52 -10.64
CA ILE A 25 -11.23 13.74 -10.83
C ILE A 25 -11.40 14.48 -9.49
N SER A 26 -11.32 13.77 -8.36
CA SER A 26 -11.43 14.35 -7.04
C SER A 26 -10.05 14.77 -6.49
N ASN A 27 -9.86 16.07 -6.23
CA ASN A 27 -8.66 16.61 -5.58
C ASN A 27 -8.62 16.32 -4.06
N VAL A 28 -9.44 15.37 -3.58
CA VAL A 28 -9.64 15.03 -2.17
C VAL A 28 -8.97 13.68 -1.91
N SER A 29 -7.85 13.72 -1.20
CA SER A 29 -7.20 12.57 -0.53
C SER A 29 -7.37 11.22 -1.24
N SER A 30 -6.70 11.03 -2.38
CA SER A 30 -6.71 9.75 -3.11
C SER A 30 -6.02 8.66 -2.27
N GLU A 31 -6.80 7.83 -1.60
CA GLU A 31 -6.29 6.59 -1.01
C GLU A 31 -6.01 5.60 -2.14
N ASN A 32 -4.74 5.25 -2.37
CA ASN A 32 -4.41 4.30 -3.42
C ASN A 32 -4.93 2.92 -3.02
N ARG A 33 -5.70 2.27 -3.89
CA ARG A 33 -6.20 0.91 -3.67
C ARG A 33 -5.38 -0.08 -4.47
N TYR A 34 -5.18 -1.26 -3.91
CA TYR A 34 -4.44 -2.34 -4.56
C TYR A 34 -5.15 -3.68 -4.38
N THR A 35 -5.00 -4.54 -5.38
CA THR A 35 -5.42 -5.93 -5.32
C THR A 35 -4.20 -6.82 -5.28
N VAL A 36 -4.12 -7.70 -4.28
CA VAL A 36 -3.02 -8.67 -4.14
C VAL A 36 -3.51 -10.04 -4.60
N LYS A 37 -2.89 -10.54 -5.66
CA LYS A 37 -3.27 -11.78 -6.33
C LYS A 37 -2.13 -12.78 -6.33
N VAL A 38 -2.48 -14.07 -6.37
CA VAL A 38 -1.52 -15.12 -6.74
C VAL A 38 -1.43 -15.22 -8.27
N PRO A 39 -0.34 -15.78 -8.83
CA PRO A 39 -0.19 -16.01 -10.27
C PRO A 39 -1.32 -16.82 -10.90
N ARG A 40 -2.02 -17.64 -10.09
CA ARG A 40 -3.21 -18.41 -10.51
C ARG A 40 -4.45 -17.53 -10.77
N GLY A 41 -4.39 -16.25 -10.44
CA GLY A 41 -5.47 -15.28 -10.66
C GLY A 41 -6.33 -14.97 -9.44
N ASP A 42 -6.27 -15.80 -8.39
CA ASP A 42 -7.07 -15.60 -7.18
C ASP A 42 -6.60 -14.38 -6.38
N THR A 43 -7.55 -13.52 -6.01
CA THR A 43 -7.31 -12.44 -5.05
C THR A 43 -7.26 -13.01 -3.64
N ILE A 44 -6.19 -12.69 -2.92
CA ILE A 44 -5.98 -13.11 -1.53
C ILE A 44 -6.13 -11.94 -0.55
N TYR A 45 -5.76 -10.72 -0.96
CA TYR A 45 -5.95 -9.51 -0.17
C TYR A 45 -6.40 -8.32 -1.01
N TYR A 46 -7.13 -7.42 -0.36
CA TYR A 46 -7.33 -6.05 -0.80
C TYR A 46 -6.47 -5.13 0.04
N ALA A 47 -5.84 -4.12 -0.55
CA ALA A 47 -5.00 -3.19 0.17
C ALA A 47 -5.41 -1.74 -0.06
N THR A 48 -5.35 -0.95 0.99
CA THR A 48 -5.53 0.50 0.93
C THR A 48 -4.29 1.20 1.46
N GLU A 49 -3.87 2.24 0.75
CA GLU A 49 -2.73 3.06 1.10
C GLU A 49 -3.19 4.47 1.38
N SER A 50 -2.95 4.90 2.62
CA SER A 50 -3.21 6.26 3.06
C SER A 50 -1.89 7.01 3.28
N SER A 51 -1.83 8.26 2.83
CA SER A 51 -0.67 9.13 3.02
C SER A 51 -1.10 10.59 3.11
N ASP A 52 -0.45 11.38 3.96
CA ASP A 52 -0.77 12.79 4.13
C ASP A 52 -0.52 13.60 2.85
N ASN A 53 -1.49 14.45 2.48
CA ASN A 53 -1.47 15.21 1.23
C ASN A 53 -0.22 16.11 1.07
N PHE A 54 0.28 16.68 2.18
CA PHE A 54 1.48 17.54 2.16
C PHE A 54 2.75 16.77 1.73
N GLN A 55 2.81 15.46 2.02
CA GLN A 55 3.97 14.65 1.68
C GLN A 55 4.03 14.29 0.19
N ARG A 56 2.89 14.25 -0.51
CA ARG A 56 2.83 13.95 -1.95
C ARG A 56 3.50 15.02 -2.81
N THR A 57 3.40 16.28 -2.40
CA THR A 57 3.98 17.42 -3.15
C THR A 57 5.47 17.61 -2.87
N CYS A 58 5.93 17.32 -1.65
CA CYS A 58 7.30 17.66 -1.24
C CYS A 58 8.32 16.50 -1.30
N PHE A 59 7.88 15.23 -1.21
CA PHE A 59 8.81 14.10 -0.96
C PHE A 59 8.74 12.97 -1.99
N GLY A 60 7.91 13.07 -3.03
CA GLY A 60 7.86 12.10 -4.14
C GLY A 60 7.82 10.64 -3.67
N SER A 61 8.78 9.83 -4.13
CA SER A 61 8.94 8.40 -3.80
C SER A 61 9.41 8.13 -2.37
N GLY A 62 9.86 9.16 -1.65
CA GLY A 62 10.26 9.14 -0.25
C GLY A 62 9.12 9.34 0.75
N ARG A 63 7.89 9.61 0.29
CA ARG A 63 6.74 9.85 1.18
C ARG A 63 6.50 8.71 2.17
N ALA A 64 6.04 9.06 3.38
CA ALA A 64 5.52 8.08 4.31
C ALA A 64 4.15 7.61 3.81
N PHE A 65 3.80 6.36 4.11
CA PHE A 65 2.47 5.84 3.86
C PHE A 65 2.15 4.71 4.82
N THR A 66 0.86 4.52 5.04
CA THR A 66 0.33 3.35 5.75
C THR A 66 -0.41 2.48 4.75
N LEU A 67 -0.01 1.22 4.65
CA LEU A 67 -0.65 0.21 3.81
C LEU A 67 -1.36 -0.79 4.71
N ARG A 68 -2.65 -0.98 4.51
CA ARG A 68 -3.48 -1.94 5.25
C ARG A 68 -3.96 -3.01 4.29
N LEU A 69 -3.74 -4.28 4.62
CA LEU A 69 -4.21 -5.42 3.83
C LEU A 69 -5.38 -6.06 4.56
N TYR A 70 -6.45 -6.29 3.81
CA TYR A 70 -7.68 -6.90 4.25
C TYR A 70 -7.83 -8.26 3.59
N ASP A 71 -8.17 -9.26 4.39
CA ASP A 71 -8.52 -10.57 3.88
C ASP A 71 -9.92 -10.57 3.25
N ARG A 72 -10.36 -11.75 2.78
CA ARG A 72 -11.70 -11.92 2.19
C ARG A 72 -12.84 -11.70 3.19
N THR A 73 -12.56 -11.74 4.48
CA THR A 73 -13.53 -11.47 5.56
C THR A 73 -13.58 -10.00 5.95
N GLN A 74 -12.87 -9.13 5.22
CA GLN A 74 -12.70 -7.71 5.50
C GLN A 74 -12.01 -7.41 6.83
N GLN A 75 -11.28 -8.38 7.38
CA GLN A 75 -10.46 -8.17 8.57
C GLN A 75 -9.05 -7.73 8.15
N GLU A 76 -8.48 -6.77 8.89
CA GLU A 76 -7.11 -6.32 8.68
C GLU A 76 -6.14 -7.45 9.03
N ALA A 77 -5.53 -8.03 8.01
CA ALA A 77 -4.58 -9.13 8.14
C ALA A 77 -3.14 -8.62 8.33
N ILE A 78 -2.79 -7.53 7.64
CA ILE A 78 -1.43 -6.96 7.69
C ILE A 78 -1.52 -5.44 7.76
N HIS A 79 -0.74 -4.87 8.68
CA HIS A 79 -0.54 -3.43 8.81
C HIS A 79 0.92 -3.08 8.55
N LEU A 80 1.18 -2.30 7.50
CA LEU A 80 2.53 -1.84 7.15
C LEU A 80 2.59 -0.31 7.22
N LYS A 81 3.62 0.19 7.90
CA LYS A 81 3.89 1.62 7.99
C LYS A 81 5.27 1.92 7.46
N ARG A 82 5.34 2.57 6.30
CA ARG A 82 6.59 3.12 5.77
C ARG A 82 6.76 4.53 6.32
N ARG A 83 7.86 4.79 7.01
CA ARG A 83 8.24 6.13 7.48
C ARG A 83 8.72 6.98 6.31
N LEU A 84 8.75 8.30 6.50
CA LEU A 84 9.26 9.24 5.51
C LEU A 84 10.73 8.92 5.22
N ALA A 85 11.05 8.51 4.00
CA ALA A 85 12.40 8.47 3.49
C ALA A 85 12.71 9.85 2.90
N CYS A 86 13.74 10.53 3.38
CA CYS A 86 13.99 11.90 2.95
C CYS A 86 14.50 11.93 1.50
N GLY A 87 13.60 12.21 0.54
CA GLY A 87 13.89 12.19 -0.89
C GLY A 87 14.77 13.34 -1.40
N ASN A 88 15.18 14.28 -0.54
CA ASN A 88 15.98 15.44 -0.93
C ASN A 88 16.97 15.93 0.15
N CYS A 89 17.27 15.13 1.17
CA CYS A 89 18.30 15.53 2.14
C CYS A 89 19.68 15.14 1.63
N THR A 90 20.42 16.14 1.15
CA THR A 90 21.87 16.08 0.97
C THR A 90 22.64 15.82 2.28
N PHE A 91 21.98 15.69 3.43
CA PHE A 91 22.60 15.33 4.71
C PHE A 91 21.74 14.32 5.51
N TRP A 92 22.29 13.12 5.73
CA TRP A 92 22.05 12.18 6.85
C TRP A 92 20.65 11.63 7.11
N CYS A 93 20.07 10.88 6.16
CA CYS A 93 18.85 10.09 6.41
C CYS A 93 18.94 8.67 5.80
N TYR A 94 19.96 7.89 6.17
CA TYR A 94 20.11 6.47 5.77
C TYR A 94 20.09 5.48 6.95
N LEU A 95 19.49 5.85 8.08
CA LEU A 95 19.28 4.93 9.19
C LEU A 95 17.84 5.05 9.69
N GLN A 96 16.92 4.39 8.99
CA GLN A 96 15.76 3.80 9.65
C GLN A 96 15.15 2.66 8.84
#